data_AF-A0A1G4T776-F1
#
_entry.id   AF-A0A1G4T776-F1
#
_cell.length_a   1.000
_cell.length_b   1.000
_cell.length_c   1.000
_cell.angle_alpha   90.00
_cell.angle_beta   90.00
_cell.angle_gamma   90.00
#
_symmetry.space_group_name_H-M   'P 1'
#
loop_
_entity.id
_entity.type
_entity.pdbx_description
1 polymer ?
#
loop_
_entity_poly.entity_id
_entity_poly.type
_entity_poly.pdbx_seq_one_letter_code
_entity_poly.pdbx_strand_id
1 'polypeptide(L)'
;MKHIISSKDFNYQLSMEKAKDLEELSQETWKVLHDKGELFDIDEIEEHFPAYISTMFATPSVVVKFPTYKIDVYGVDDDEVNHLNRVEIVRNFLNELERVNEKVGCGVAINHMINLVTRKTWDELAVEIKCLDFGLDKNLELKDGIVDLLKSKGYRTGISIDTNYIYSRIEIFEDEKKFRIKEQPS
;
A
#
# COMPACT_ATOMS: atom_id res chain seq x y z
N MET A 1 14.58 -6.64 22.20
CA MET A 1 13.32 -5.87 22.15
C MET A 1 12.12 -6.81 22.28
N LYS A 2 10.87 -6.33 22.34
CA LYS A 2 9.71 -7.22 22.15
C LYS A 2 8.56 -6.50 21.46
N HIS A 3 8.48 -6.62 20.13
CA HIS A 3 7.19 -6.74 19.43
C HIS A 3 7.23 -7.99 18.55
N ILE A 4 6.05 -8.57 18.27
CA ILE A 4 5.86 -10.04 18.15
C ILE A 4 5.27 -10.41 16.77
N ILE A 5 5.49 -9.58 15.75
CA ILE A 5 5.03 -9.86 14.39
C ILE A 5 6.18 -9.61 13.43
N SER A 6 6.74 -10.69 12.89
CA SER A 6 7.73 -10.62 11.83
C SER A 6 7.15 -9.97 10.58
N SER A 7 8.02 -9.49 9.68
CA SER A 7 7.60 -9.02 8.36
C SER A 7 6.78 -10.09 7.61
N LYS A 8 7.09 -11.38 7.78
CA LYS A 8 6.34 -12.47 7.15
C LYS A 8 4.93 -12.60 7.77
N ASP A 9 4.83 -12.59 9.09
CA ASP A 9 3.58 -12.77 9.82
C ASP A 9 2.61 -11.60 9.64
N PHE A 10 3.12 -10.40 9.37
CA PHE A 10 2.29 -9.22 9.12
C PHE A 10 1.25 -9.46 8.03
N ASN A 11 1.67 -10.02 6.89
CA ASN A 11 0.77 -10.27 5.76
C ASN A 11 -0.27 -11.36 6.08
N TYR A 12 0.08 -12.35 6.91
CA TYR A 12 -0.85 -13.40 7.34
C TYR A 12 -1.93 -12.88 8.29
N GLN A 13 -1.62 -11.84 9.06
CA GLN A 13 -2.56 -11.24 10.01
C GLN A 13 -3.40 -10.11 9.41
N LEU A 14 -3.11 -9.72 8.17
CA LEU A 14 -3.73 -8.62 7.49
C LEU A 14 -5.23 -8.88 7.26
N SER A 15 -6.06 -8.12 7.99
CA SER A 15 -7.52 -8.21 7.93
C SER A 15 -8.13 -6.89 8.39
N MET A 16 -9.39 -6.62 8.01
CA MET A 16 -10.10 -5.41 8.43
C MET A 16 -10.16 -5.29 9.96
N GLU A 17 -10.35 -6.41 10.67
CA GLU A 17 -10.48 -6.44 12.13
C GLU A 17 -9.16 -6.09 12.85
N LYS A 18 -8.02 -6.50 12.29
CA LYS A 18 -6.69 -6.29 12.88
C LYS A 18 -5.96 -5.06 12.34
N ALA A 19 -6.53 -4.34 11.38
CA ALA A 19 -5.84 -3.28 10.67
C ALA A 19 -5.31 -2.19 11.63
N LYS A 20 -6.11 -1.78 12.61
CA LYS A 20 -5.70 -0.77 13.61
C LYS A 20 -4.55 -1.26 14.49
N ASP A 21 -4.64 -2.46 15.03
CA ASP A 21 -3.56 -3.04 15.85
C ASP A 21 -2.25 -3.16 15.05
N LEU A 22 -2.35 -3.55 13.77
CA LEU A 22 -1.19 -3.64 12.87
C LEU A 22 -0.61 -2.25 12.55
N GLU A 23 -1.45 -1.23 12.43
CA GLU A 23 -1.00 0.15 12.24
C GLU A 23 -0.22 0.65 13.45
N GLU A 24 -0.74 0.44 14.66
CA GLU A 24 -0.06 0.82 15.91
C GLU A 24 1.33 0.19 16.00
N LEU A 25 1.43 -1.12 15.74
CA LEU A 25 2.72 -1.83 15.69
C LEU A 25 3.67 -1.26 14.63
N SER A 26 3.15 -0.89 13.47
CA SER A 26 3.95 -0.31 12.37
C SER A 26 4.48 1.07 12.74
N GLN A 27 3.65 1.91 13.39
CA GLN A 27 4.03 3.22 13.88
C GLN A 27 5.07 3.13 15.01
N GLU A 28 4.92 2.19 15.94
CA GLU A 28 5.91 1.92 16.98
C GLU A 28 7.24 1.47 16.39
N THR A 29 7.21 0.53 15.45
CA THR A 29 8.39 0.07 14.70
C THR A 29 9.10 1.24 14.04
N TRP A 30 8.35 2.10 13.36
CA TRP A 30 8.89 3.29 12.72
C TRP A 30 9.57 4.23 13.71
N LYS A 31 8.95 4.46 14.88
CA LYS A 31 9.53 5.29 15.95
C LYS A 31 10.82 4.69 16.49
N VAL A 32 10.85 3.39 16.78
CA VAL A 32 12.03 2.68 17.28
C VAL A 32 13.19 2.80 16.29
N LEU A 33 12.95 2.48 15.02
CA LEU A 33 14.00 2.54 13.99
C LEU A 33 14.62 3.93 13.82
N HIS A 34 13.86 5.00 14.11
CA HIS A 34 14.30 6.38 13.94
C HIS A 34 14.83 7.02 15.22
N ASP A 35 14.96 6.27 16.32
CA ASP A 35 15.62 6.76 17.51
C ASP A 35 17.12 7.01 17.24
N LYS A 36 17.66 8.09 17.82
CA LYS A 36 18.95 8.64 17.38
C LYS A 36 20.12 7.76 17.77
N GLY A 37 20.88 7.35 16.76
CA GLY A 37 22.21 6.76 16.95
C GLY A 37 22.20 5.28 17.32
N GLU A 38 21.03 4.64 17.27
CA GLU A 38 20.89 3.21 17.55
C GLU A 38 21.39 2.36 16.37
N LEU A 39 22.07 1.26 16.71
CA LEU A 39 22.51 0.23 15.79
C LEU A 39 21.59 -0.98 15.99
N PHE A 40 20.93 -1.40 14.93
CA PHE A 40 19.99 -2.50 14.96
C PHE A 40 20.63 -3.75 14.36
N ASP A 41 20.31 -4.90 14.95
CA ASP A 41 20.60 -6.21 14.37
C ASP A 41 19.56 -6.53 13.30
N ILE A 42 20.02 -6.93 12.11
CA ILE A 42 19.14 -7.20 10.96
C ILE A 42 18.21 -8.37 11.25
N ASP A 43 18.73 -9.46 11.81
CA ASP A 43 17.96 -10.68 12.08
C ASP A 43 16.90 -10.38 13.16
N GLU A 44 17.27 -9.61 14.21
CA GLU A 44 16.31 -9.21 15.26
C GLU A 44 15.18 -8.36 14.69
N ILE A 45 15.48 -7.43 13.78
CA ILE A 45 14.46 -6.58 13.16
C ILE A 45 13.49 -7.40 12.31
N GLU A 46 14.00 -8.30 11.46
CA GLU A 46 13.15 -9.09 10.57
C GLU A 46 12.27 -10.11 11.29
N GLU A 47 12.76 -10.64 12.41
CA GLU A 47 12.05 -11.64 13.21
C GLU A 47 10.98 -11.03 14.14
N HIS A 48 11.18 -9.79 14.60
CA HIS A 48 10.35 -9.20 15.66
C HIS A 48 9.55 -7.96 15.22
N PHE A 49 9.83 -7.42 14.05
CA PHE A 49 9.14 -6.24 13.57
C PHE A 49 8.53 -6.49 12.19
N PRO A 50 7.47 -5.74 11.82
CA PRO A 50 6.91 -5.74 10.47
C PRO A 50 7.84 -5.02 9.49
N ALA A 51 9.15 -5.26 9.57
CA ALA A 51 10.18 -4.57 8.83
C ALA A 51 11.19 -5.56 8.25
N TYR A 52 11.85 -5.16 7.16
CA TYR A 52 12.91 -5.95 6.53
C TYR A 52 13.91 -5.08 5.80
N ILE A 53 15.10 -5.62 5.53
CA ILE A 53 16.12 -4.92 4.77
C ILE A 53 15.95 -5.21 3.28
N SER A 54 15.91 -4.15 2.47
CA SER A 54 15.87 -4.25 1.01
C SER A 54 17.10 -3.63 0.38
N THR A 55 17.77 -4.42 -0.46
CA THR A 55 18.87 -4.00 -1.33
C THR A 55 18.41 -3.79 -2.77
N MET A 56 17.10 -3.88 -3.05
CA MET A 56 16.56 -3.67 -4.41
C MET A 56 16.60 -2.20 -4.84
N PHE A 57 16.69 -1.26 -3.90
CA PHE A 57 16.86 0.16 -4.18
C PHE A 57 18.32 0.50 -4.43
N ALA A 58 18.59 1.64 -5.09
CA ALA A 58 19.95 2.14 -5.31
C ALA A 58 20.77 2.35 -4.01
N THR A 59 20.10 2.42 -2.86
CA THR A 59 20.73 2.44 -1.54
C THR A 59 20.01 1.45 -0.63
N PRO A 60 20.73 0.62 0.15
CA PRO A 60 20.09 -0.25 1.13
C PRO A 60 19.13 0.53 2.02
N SER A 61 17.96 -0.03 2.23
CA SER A 61 16.88 0.62 2.98
C SER A 61 16.21 -0.38 3.92
N VAL A 62 15.83 0.08 5.10
CA VAL A 62 14.86 -0.66 5.92
C VAL A 62 13.46 -0.31 5.41
N VAL A 63 12.63 -1.31 5.24
CA VAL A 63 11.25 -1.19 4.77
C VAL A 63 10.33 -1.64 5.88
N VAL A 64 9.45 -0.76 6.34
CA VAL A 64 8.39 -1.06 7.31
C VAL A 64 7.07 -1.21 6.57
N LYS A 65 6.35 -2.28 6.87
CA LYS A 65 5.02 -2.55 6.36
C LYS A 65 3.99 -1.79 7.17
N PHE A 66 3.01 -1.19 6.48
CA PHE A 66 1.86 -0.53 7.08
C PHE A 66 0.58 -1.09 6.45
N PRO A 67 -0.52 -1.24 7.20
CA PRO A 67 -1.79 -1.62 6.62
C PRO A 67 -2.37 -0.44 5.82
N THR A 68 -3.08 -0.74 4.74
CA THR A 68 -3.77 0.23 3.88
C THR A 68 -5.06 -0.36 3.34
N TYR A 69 -5.92 0.46 2.74
CA TYR A 69 -7.06 0.00 1.97
C TYR A 69 -6.70 -0.23 0.50
N LYS A 70 -7.23 -1.33 -0.04
CA LYS A 70 -7.27 -1.62 -1.47
C LYS A 70 -8.71 -1.55 -1.95
N ILE A 71 -8.90 -0.88 -3.08
CA ILE A 71 -10.16 -0.79 -3.79
C ILE A 71 -10.01 -1.57 -5.09
N ASP A 72 -10.81 -2.62 -5.23
CA ASP A 72 -10.95 -3.37 -6.47
C ASP A 72 -12.11 -2.75 -7.25
N VAL A 73 -11.87 -2.25 -8.46
CA VAL A 73 -12.92 -1.68 -9.31
C VAL A 73 -13.37 -2.73 -10.31
N TYR A 74 -14.67 -2.98 -10.38
CA TYR A 74 -15.32 -3.87 -11.34
C TYR A 74 -16.10 -3.03 -12.36
N GLY A 75 -16.32 -3.58 -13.57
CA GLY A 75 -17.04 -2.90 -14.65
C GLY A 75 -18.43 -2.38 -14.26
N VAL A 76 -18.96 -1.48 -15.11
CA VAL A 76 -20.32 -0.91 -15.03
C VAL A 76 -21.34 -2.02 -15.31
N ASP A 77 -22.51 -1.99 -14.67
CA ASP A 77 -23.58 -2.98 -14.90
C ASP A 77 -23.90 -3.13 -16.40
N ASP A 78 -24.07 -4.39 -16.83
CA ASP A 78 -24.13 -4.83 -18.24
C ASP A 78 -25.31 -4.23 -19.04
N ASP A 79 -26.29 -3.59 -18.38
CA ASP A 79 -27.54 -3.16 -19.01
C ASP A 79 -27.42 -1.88 -19.87
N GLU A 80 -26.30 -1.13 -19.79
CA GLU A 80 -26.13 0.12 -20.57
C GLU A 80 -24.82 0.26 -21.36
N VAL A 81 -24.02 -0.80 -21.51
CA VAL A 81 -22.76 -0.70 -22.26
C VAL A 81 -22.98 -1.01 -23.74
N ASN A 82 -23.56 -0.04 -24.45
CA ASN A 82 -23.28 0.12 -25.87
C ASN A 82 -21.75 0.21 -26.01
N HIS A 83 -21.14 -0.54 -26.92
CA HIS A 83 -19.69 -0.81 -27.02
C HIS A 83 -18.76 0.41 -27.23
N LEU A 84 -19.16 1.63 -26.86
CA LEU A 84 -18.29 2.79 -26.75
C LEU A 84 -17.03 2.42 -25.96
N ASN A 85 -15.92 2.57 -26.68
CA ASN A 85 -14.56 2.15 -26.40
C ASN A 85 -14.21 1.85 -24.94
N ARG A 86 -14.08 0.56 -24.63
CA ARG A 86 -13.49 0.02 -23.38
C ARG A 86 -12.21 0.72 -22.95
N VAL A 87 -11.35 1.05 -23.92
CA VAL A 87 -10.09 1.77 -23.70
C VAL A 87 -10.32 3.21 -23.27
N GLU A 88 -11.40 3.84 -23.74
CA GLU A 88 -11.77 5.21 -23.42
C GLU A 88 -12.36 5.32 -22.02
N ILE A 89 -13.12 4.32 -21.58
CA ILE A 89 -13.60 4.20 -20.18
C ILE A 89 -12.41 4.07 -19.23
N VAL A 90 -11.49 3.13 -19.47
CA VAL A 90 -10.28 2.96 -18.64
C VAL A 90 -9.41 4.21 -18.67
N ARG A 91 -9.23 4.83 -19.84
CA ARG A 91 -8.43 6.06 -19.97
C ARG A 91 -9.07 7.24 -19.24
N ASN A 92 -10.39 7.43 -19.37
CA ASN A 92 -11.12 8.48 -18.65
C ASN A 92 -11.06 8.25 -17.14
N PHE A 93 -11.20 7.00 -16.71
CA PHE A 93 -11.05 6.60 -15.32
C PHE A 93 -9.65 6.94 -14.79
N LEU A 94 -8.59 6.65 -15.56
CA LEU A 94 -7.23 6.98 -15.15
C LEU A 94 -6.96 8.47 -15.10
N ASN A 95 -7.47 9.23 -16.07
CA ASN A 95 -7.39 10.69 -16.04
C ASN A 95 -8.16 11.27 -14.85
N GLU A 96 -9.27 10.65 -14.44
CA GLU A 96 -10.02 11.05 -13.23
C GLU A 96 -9.25 10.70 -11.96
N LEU A 97 -8.65 9.51 -11.87
CA LEU A 97 -7.81 9.11 -10.73
C LEU A 97 -6.55 9.98 -10.61
N GLU A 98 -5.92 10.36 -11.71
CA GLU A 98 -4.78 11.28 -11.74
C GLU A 98 -5.17 12.64 -11.14
N ARG A 99 -6.34 13.19 -11.53
CA ARG A 99 -6.88 14.42 -10.94
C ARG A 99 -7.24 14.29 -9.46
N VAL A 100 -7.70 13.12 -9.02
CA VAL A 100 -7.92 12.85 -7.59
C VAL A 100 -6.58 12.82 -6.86
N ASN A 101 -5.58 12.12 -7.38
CA ASN A 101 -4.22 12.06 -6.83
C ASN A 101 -3.61 13.47 -6.69
N GLU A 102 -3.76 14.33 -7.71
CA GLU A 102 -3.35 15.74 -7.67
C GLU A 102 -4.07 16.56 -6.59
N LYS A 103 -5.37 16.29 -6.36
CA LYS A 103 -6.18 17.03 -5.38
C LYS A 103 -5.94 16.59 -3.94
N VAL A 104 -5.75 15.30 -3.69
CA VAL A 104 -5.64 14.78 -2.32
C VAL A 104 -4.20 14.64 -1.85
N GLY A 105 -3.22 14.85 -2.73
CA GLY A 105 -1.81 15.03 -2.34
C GLY A 105 -1.17 13.80 -1.70
N CYS A 106 -1.79 12.62 -1.87
CA CYS A 106 -1.38 11.39 -1.22
C CYS A 106 -1.34 10.23 -2.21
N GLY A 107 -0.33 9.36 -2.09
CA GLY A 107 0.05 8.39 -3.09
C GLY A 107 -1.04 7.39 -3.44
N VAL A 108 -1.75 7.63 -4.53
CA VAL A 108 -2.56 6.61 -5.21
C VAL A 108 -1.60 5.77 -6.04
N ALA A 109 -1.24 4.57 -5.55
CA ALA A 109 -0.57 3.60 -6.42
C ALA A 109 -1.65 2.85 -7.21
N ILE A 110 -1.70 3.14 -8.51
CA ILE A 110 -2.55 2.41 -9.46
C ILE A 110 -1.72 1.26 -10.00
N ASN A 111 -1.91 0.07 -9.46
CA ASN A 111 -1.31 -1.12 -10.03
C ASN A 111 -2.20 -1.60 -11.17
N HIS A 112 -1.78 -1.30 -12.40
CA HIS A 112 -2.41 -1.78 -13.62
C HIS A 112 -2.11 -3.26 -13.85
N MET A 113 -2.76 -4.17 -13.11
CA MET A 113 -2.91 -5.53 -13.61
C MET A 113 -4.01 -5.57 -14.66
N ILE A 114 -3.67 -5.13 -15.86
CA ILE A 114 -4.44 -5.47 -17.04
C ILE A 114 -4.23 -6.97 -17.26
N ASN A 115 -5.09 -7.81 -16.67
CA ASN A 115 -5.24 -9.22 -17.06
C ASN A 115 -5.94 -9.29 -18.43
N LEU A 116 -5.40 -8.60 -19.44
CA LEU A 116 -5.67 -8.94 -20.82
C LEU A 116 -4.97 -10.26 -21.05
N VAL A 117 -5.69 -11.22 -21.64
CA VAL A 117 -5.26 -12.59 -21.91
C VAL A 117 -5.55 -13.56 -20.76
N THR A 118 -6.83 -13.74 -20.39
CA THR A 118 -7.58 -14.99 -20.71
C THR A 118 -8.88 -15.11 -19.90
N ARG A 119 -10.02 -14.63 -20.45
CA ARG A 119 -11.35 -15.32 -20.52
C ARG A 119 -12.57 -14.35 -20.45
N LYS A 120 -13.10 -14.02 -21.63
CA LYS A 120 -14.54 -13.96 -22.00
C LYS A 120 -15.61 -13.20 -21.20
N THR A 121 -15.41 -12.59 -20.03
CA THR A 121 -16.47 -11.79 -19.37
C THR A 121 -15.97 -10.43 -18.90
N TRP A 122 -16.84 -9.41 -18.95
CA TRP A 122 -16.59 -8.05 -18.44
C TRP A 122 -16.34 -8.00 -16.92
N ASP A 123 -16.54 -9.13 -16.24
CA ASP A 123 -16.29 -9.33 -14.81
C ASP A 123 -14.81 -9.21 -14.40
N GLU A 124 -13.87 -9.15 -15.35
CA GLU A 124 -12.43 -9.31 -15.07
C GLU A 124 -11.56 -8.05 -15.24
N LEU A 125 -12.13 -6.88 -15.58
CA LEU A 125 -11.36 -5.62 -15.48
C LEU A 125 -11.27 -5.23 -14.00
N ALA A 126 -10.33 -5.83 -13.27
CA ALA A 126 -9.99 -5.44 -11.92
C ALA A 126 -8.89 -4.36 -11.96
N VAL A 127 -9.27 -3.11 -11.67
CA VAL A 127 -8.26 -2.07 -11.36
C VAL A 127 -8.09 -2.02 -9.86
N GLU A 128 -6.85 -2.11 -9.39
CA GLU A 128 -6.50 -2.01 -7.98
C GLU A 128 -6.02 -0.59 -7.68
N ILE A 129 -6.65 0.04 -6.69
CA ILE A 129 -6.21 1.31 -6.12
C ILE A 129 -5.81 1.09 -4.67
N LYS A 130 -4.62 1.53 -4.28
CA LYS A 130 -4.17 1.55 -2.88
C LYS A 130 -4.12 2.97 -2.33
N CYS A 131 -4.52 3.15 -1.07
CA CYS A 131 -4.50 4.45 -0.36
C CYS A 131 -3.23 4.54 0.51
N LEU A 132 -2.13 5.13 0.02
CA LEU A 132 -0.80 4.94 0.63
C LEU A 132 -0.36 6.01 1.65
N ASP A 133 -1.27 6.71 2.33
CA ASP A 133 -0.86 7.59 3.43
C ASP A 133 -0.33 6.78 4.63
N PHE A 134 0.39 7.45 5.53
CA PHE A 134 0.97 6.89 6.75
C PHE A 134 -0.08 6.42 7.77
N GLY A 135 -1.34 6.86 7.64
CA GLY A 135 -2.39 6.61 8.61
C GLY A 135 -3.66 5.99 8.02
N LEU A 136 -4.22 4.96 8.66
CA LEU A 136 -5.47 4.32 8.25
C LEU A 136 -6.64 5.29 8.28
N ASP A 137 -6.69 6.24 9.20
CA ASP A 137 -7.78 7.23 9.27
C ASP A 137 -7.80 8.13 8.02
N LYS A 138 -6.64 8.64 7.60
CA LYS A 138 -6.54 9.40 6.35
C LYS A 138 -6.81 8.53 5.13
N ASN A 139 -6.32 7.29 5.15
CA ASN A 139 -6.58 6.33 4.09
C ASN A 139 -8.07 5.95 4.00
N LEU A 140 -8.80 5.99 5.11
CA LEU A 140 -10.24 5.74 5.14
C LEU A 140 -11.00 6.85 4.42
N GLU A 141 -10.71 8.11 4.74
CA GLU A 141 -11.32 9.28 4.08
C GLU A 141 -11.04 9.28 2.56
N LEU A 142 -9.79 9.01 2.18
CA LEU A 142 -9.37 8.83 0.79
C LEU A 142 -10.17 7.72 0.10
N LYS A 143 -10.23 6.55 0.74
CA LYS A 143 -10.93 5.38 0.21
C LYS A 143 -12.41 5.65 0.03
N ASP A 144 -13.07 6.27 1.01
CA ASP A 144 -14.49 6.63 0.92
C ASP A 144 -14.75 7.62 -0.22
N GLY A 145 -13.91 8.66 -0.35
CA GLY A 145 -14.02 9.63 -1.45
C GLY A 145 -13.85 9.00 -2.85
N ILE A 146 -12.90 8.08 -3.00
CA ILE A 146 -12.68 7.36 -4.26
C ILE A 146 -13.87 6.43 -4.57
N VAL A 147 -14.37 5.72 -3.57
CA VAL A 147 -15.52 4.81 -3.71
C VAL A 147 -16.79 5.58 -4.10
N ASP A 148 -17.04 6.72 -3.47
CA ASP A 148 -18.21 7.56 -3.78
C ASP A 148 -18.13 8.14 -5.20
N LEU A 149 -16.94 8.59 -5.62
CA LEU A 149 -16.71 9.03 -6.99
C LEU A 149 -16.97 7.90 -7.98
N LEU A 150 -16.41 6.71 -7.75
CA LEU A 150 -16.59 5.53 -8.60
C LEU A 150 -18.06 5.13 -8.72
N LYS A 151 -18.78 5.06 -7.59
CA LYS A 151 -20.21 4.76 -7.57
C LYS A 151 -21.03 5.81 -8.31
N SER A 152 -20.71 7.09 -8.18
CA SER A 152 -21.40 8.18 -8.91
C SER A 152 -21.26 8.07 -10.42
N LYS A 153 -20.28 7.31 -10.91
CA LYS A 153 -20.00 7.04 -12.32
C LYS A 153 -20.49 5.67 -12.79
N GLY A 154 -21.18 4.92 -11.93
CA GLY A 154 -21.74 3.60 -12.24
C GLY A 154 -20.78 2.43 -12.07
N TYR A 155 -19.59 2.62 -11.50
CA TYR A 155 -18.67 1.52 -11.23
C TYR A 155 -19.06 0.74 -9.96
N ARG A 156 -18.80 -0.56 -9.97
CA ARG A 156 -18.89 -1.42 -8.78
C ARG A 156 -17.51 -1.50 -8.12
N THR A 157 -17.47 -1.59 -6.79
CA THR A 157 -16.21 -1.59 -6.02
C THR A 157 -16.19 -2.66 -4.93
N GLY A 158 -15.09 -3.39 -4.83
CA GLY A 158 -14.72 -4.22 -3.68
C GLY A 158 -13.70 -3.49 -2.80
N ILE A 159 -13.73 -3.76 -1.50
CA ILE A 159 -12.81 -3.13 -0.54
C ILE A 159 -12.15 -4.23 0.29
N SER A 160 -10.83 -4.20 0.40
CA SER A 160 -10.06 -5.05 1.29
C SER A 160 -8.93 -4.26 1.98
N ILE A 161 -8.26 -4.90 2.95
CA ILE A 161 -6.98 -4.41 3.46
C ILE A 161 -5.85 -4.95 2.58
N ASP A 162 -4.80 -4.15 2.41
CA ASP A 162 -3.55 -4.51 1.77
C ASP A 162 -2.38 -3.86 2.53
N THR A 163 -1.15 -4.06 2.05
CA THR A 163 0.09 -3.57 2.65
C THR A 163 0.68 -2.43 1.83
N ASN A 164 1.00 -1.35 2.53
CA ASN A 164 1.85 -0.26 2.09
C ASN A 164 3.27 -0.45 2.65
N TYR A 165 4.26 0.15 1.99
CA TYR A 165 5.66 0.04 2.35
C TYR A 165 6.26 1.43 2.51
N ILE A 166 6.82 1.69 3.69
CA ILE A 166 7.52 2.94 3.99
C ILE A 166 8.97 2.60 4.26
N TYR A 167 9.90 3.35 3.68
CA TYR A 167 11.30 3.00 3.75
C TYR A 167 12.18 4.18 4.14
N SER A 168 13.28 3.86 4.83
CA SER A 168 14.35 4.78 5.18
C SER A 168 15.68 4.21 4.75
N ARG A 169 16.55 5.08 4.23
CA ARG A 169 17.90 4.70 3.81
C ARG A 169 18.74 4.32 5.03
N ILE A 170 19.58 3.30 4.87
CA ILE A 170 20.42 2.79 5.95
C ILE A 170 21.90 2.72 5.56
N GLU A 171 22.74 2.68 6.58
CA GLU A 171 24.13 2.21 6.53
C GLU A 171 24.19 0.81 7.10
N ILE A 172 24.92 -0.06 6.43
CA ILE A 172 25.14 -1.44 6.85
C ILE A 172 26.55 -1.56 7.43
N PHE A 173 26.68 -2.29 8.54
CA PHE A 173 27.91 -2.47 9.30
C PHE A 173 28.13 -3.96 9.62
N GLU A 174 29.33 -4.27 10.12
CA GLU A 174 29.69 -5.59 10.69
C GLU A 174 29.36 -6.77 9.76
N ASP A 175 29.93 -6.78 8.55
CA ASP A 175 29.72 -7.83 7.54
C ASP A 175 28.23 -8.12 7.25
N GLU A 176 27.44 -7.05 7.09
CA GLU A 176 26.02 -7.14 6.74
C GLU A 176 25.09 -7.69 7.83
N LYS A 177 25.48 -7.56 9.10
CA LYS A 177 24.66 -8.01 10.24
C LYS A 177 23.90 -6.89 10.93
N LYS A 178 24.39 -5.65 10.84
CA LYS A 178 23.81 -4.51 11.55
C LYS A 178 23.55 -3.35 10.64
N PHE A 179 22.63 -2.49 11.04
CA PHE A 179 22.35 -1.25 10.33
C PHE A 179 22.01 -0.08 11.23
N ARG A 180 22.04 1.12 10.64
CA ARG A 180 21.58 2.38 11.22
C ARG A 180 20.90 3.22 10.14
N ILE A 181 19.87 3.99 10.52
CA ILE A 181 19.23 4.96 9.62
C ILE A 181 20.19 6.10 9.25
N LYS A 182 20.25 6.47 7.96
CA LYS A 182 21.10 7.57 7.42
C LYS A 182 20.53 8.97 7.66
N GLU A 183 19.22 9.12 7.47
CA GLU A 183 18.54 10.42 7.49
C GLU A 183 17.33 10.30 8.42
N GLN A 184 17.24 11.19 9.41
CA GLN A 184 15.98 11.33 10.14
C GLN A 184 14.97 12.02 9.23
N PRO A 185 13.70 11.58 9.21
CA PRO A 185 12.66 12.37 8.58
C PRO A 185 12.64 13.75 9.25
N SER A 186 12.82 14.79 8.44
CA SER A 186 12.72 16.21 8.83
C SER A 186 11.31 16.58 9.22
#